data_AF-A0A3M6YMW6-F1
#
_entry.id   AF-A0A3M6YMW6-F1
#
_cell.length_a   1.000
_cell.length_b   1.000
_cell.length_c   1.000
_cell.angle_alpha   90.00
_cell.angle_beta   90.00
_cell.angle_gamma   90.00
#
_symmetry.space_group_name_H-M   'P 1'
#
loop_
_entity.id
_entity.type
_entity.pdbx_description
1 polymer ?
#
loop_
_entity_poly.entity_id
_entity_poly.type
_entity_poly.pdbx_seq_one_letter_code
_entity_poly.pdbx_strand_id
1 'polypeptide(L)'
;MQSMKDRKGADSPTEEVAATEPHNGINASGHQQELERNFGLWAIVGMALTAGNTWIAFGGSLTVAIYNGGSPGVIYEFIVVSILYWFVAASIAELASAMPSAGGVYHWATVTAGRQGRWVGFFAGWWNFLAWIFGLASTVQILSALVTSMYSVSHPGFVTERWHVFVTYVIATWVFTAIVLFANRVLPKIEQAGLFFLLAGVLISIIVCAVMPGVSGNGYATSASVWKEWVNSTGYTSDGF
;
A
#
# COMPACT_ATOMS: atom_id res chain seq x y z
N MET A 1 -9.42 -44.04 -53.43
CA MET A 1 -9.69 -42.96 -54.39
C MET A 1 -9.70 -41.66 -53.58
N GLN A 2 -8.51 -41.06 -53.40
CA GLN A 2 -8.10 -39.77 -54.00
C GLN A 2 -8.84 -38.58 -53.36
N SER A 3 -8.20 -37.55 -52.79
CA SER A 3 -6.85 -37.03 -53.08
C SER A 3 -6.32 -36.19 -51.92
N MET A 4 -5.08 -36.47 -51.50
CA MET A 4 -4.15 -35.47 -50.97
C MET A 4 -3.84 -34.43 -52.06
N LYS A 5 -3.61 -33.18 -51.66
CA LYS A 5 -2.50 -32.28 -52.09
C LYS A 5 -2.78 -30.88 -51.55
N ASP A 6 -2.01 -30.44 -50.55
CA ASP A 6 -0.72 -29.72 -50.68
C ASP A 6 -0.96 -28.19 -50.88
N ARG A 7 -0.27 -27.24 -50.24
CA ARG A 7 0.81 -27.19 -49.24
C ARG A 7 1.15 -25.69 -48.99
N LYS A 8 1.66 -25.38 -47.79
CA LYS A 8 2.64 -24.31 -47.41
C LYS A 8 2.23 -22.84 -47.54
N GLY A 9 2.54 -21.93 -46.61
CA GLY A 9 3.36 -21.95 -45.40
C GLY A 9 3.91 -20.54 -45.09
N ALA A 10 4.06 -20.19 -43.81
CA ALA A 10 4.97 -19.18 -43.19
C ALA A 10 4.48 -18.95 -41.74
N ASP A 11 4.92 -19.71 -40.73
CA ASP A 11 6.21 -19.65 -40.02
C ASP A 11 6.37 -18.41 -39.11
N SER A 12 6.09 -18.62 -37.82
CA SER A 12 6.78 -17.95 -36.71
C SER A 12 6.74 -18.86 -35.48
N PRO A 13 7.87 -19.43 -35.05
CA PRO A 13 7.93 -20.36 -33.92
C PRO A 13 8.22 -19.59 -32.63
N THR A 14 7.34 -19.70 -31.64
CA THR A 14 7.73 -19.52 -30.23
C THR A 14 6.84 -20.39 -29.35
N GLU A 15 6.92 -21.69 -29.62
CA GLU A 15 6.52 -22.72 -28.68
C GLU A 15 7.79 -23.11 -27.90
N GLU A 16 8.02 -22.45 -26.78
CA GLU A 16 8.81 -23.02 -25.68
C GLU A 16 7.97 -22.92 -24.42
N VAL A 17 6.94 -23.77 -24.42
CA VAL A 17 6.22 -24.20 -23.23
C VAL A 17 7.16 -25.11 -22.46
N ALA A 18 7.80 -24.57 -21.42
CA ALA A 18 8.44 -25.35 -20.37
C ALA A 18 8.16 -24.71 -18.99
N ALA A 19 6.87 -24.52 -18.71
CA ALA A 19 6.36 -24.56 -17.35
C ALA A 19 5.47 -25.80 -17.30
N THR A 20 5.91 -26.78 -16.52
CA THR A 20 5.30 -28.05 -16.16
C THR A 20 3.77 -28.10 -16.34
N GLU A 21 3.31 -29.10 -17.10
CA GLU A 21 1.89 -29.34 -17.44
C GLU A 21 0.92 -29.15 -16.25
N PRO A 22 -0.21 -28.43 -16.43
CA PRO A 22 -1.27 -28.40 -15.44
C PRO A 22 -2.12 -29.67 -15.61
N HIS A 23 -1.80 -30.70 -14.85
CA HIS A 23 -2.63 -31.90 -14.79
C HIS A 23 -3.94 -31.55 -14.05
N ASN A 24 -5.00 -31.29 -14.83
CA ASN A 24 -6.31 -30.76 -14.40
C ASN A 24 -6.24 -29.36 -13.77
N GLY A 25 -7.30 -28.57 -13.85
CA GLY A 25 -7.41 -27.23 -13.24
C GLY A 25 -7.41 -27.26 -11.71
N ILE A 26 -6.43 -27.93 -11.12
CA ILE A 26 -6.21 -28.15 -9.70
C ILE A 26 -5.04 -27.24 -9.33
N ASN A 27 -5.28 -26.30 -8.43
CA ASN A 27 -4.23 -25.42 -7.91
C ASN A 27 -3.17 -26.25 -7.13
N ALA A 28 -2.02 -25.67 -6.81
CA ALA A 28 -0.98 -26.37 -6.03
C ALA A 28 -1.43 -26.83 -4.63
N SER A 29 -2.63 -26.40 -4.18
CA SER A 29 -3.29 -26.83 -2.94
C SER A 29 -4.36 -27.91 -3.15
N GLY A 30 -4.47 -28.52 -4.33
CA GLY A 30 -5.34 -29.68 -4.58
C GLY A 30 -6.83 -29.36 -4.84
N HIS A 31 -7.20 -28.09 -4.95
CA HIS A 31 -8.57 -27.61 -5.18
C HIS A 31 -8.79 -27.19 -6.64
N GLN A 32 -10.00 -27.41 -7.16
CA GLN A 32 -10.38 -26.89 -8.47
C GLN A 32 -10.26 -25.36 -8.48
N GLN A 33 -9.56 -24.84 -9.49
CA GLN A 33 -9.29 -23.42 -9.65
C GLN A 33 -10.53 -22.75 -10.26
N GLU A 34 -11.43 -22.32 -9.39
CA GLU A 34 -12.71 -21.67 -9.74
C GLU A 34 -12.56 -20.23 -10.30
N LEU A 35 -11.39 -19.61 -10.15
CA LEU A 35 -11.11 -18.26 -10.66
C LEU A 35 -10.05 -18.29 -11.78
N GLU A 36 -10.41 -17.76 -12.95
CA GLU A 36 -9.49 -17.55 -14.07
C GLU A 36 -8.36 -16.59 -13.67
N ARG A 37 -7.12 -16.99 -13.94
CA ARG A 37 -5.92 -16.21 -13.60
C ARG A 37 -5.73 -15.07 -14.61
N ASN A 38 -6.47 -13.98 -14.41
CA ASN A 38 -6.55 -12.85 -15.34
C ASN A 38 -5.39 -11.84 -15.24
N PHE A 39 -4.49 -11.97 -14.27
CA PHE A 39 -3.39 -11.02 -14.05
C PHE A 39 -2.01 -11.65 -14.27
N GLY A 40 -1.21 -11.06 -15.16
CA GLY A 40 0.21 -11.38 -15.32
C GLY A 40 1.07 -10.83 -14.17
N LEU A 41 2.31 -11.31 -14.03
CA LEU A 41 3.21 -10.93 -12.92
C LEU A 41 3.37 -9.41 -12.79
N TRP A 42 3.61 -8.71 -13.90
CA TRP A 42 3.76 -7.26 -13.92
C TRP A 42 2.48 -6.51 -13.54
N ALA A 43 1.31 -7.04 -13.91
CA ALA A 43 0.03 -6.46 -13.52
C ALA A 43 -0.21 -6.64 -12.01
N ILE A 44 0.16 -7.78 -11.44
CA ILE A 44 0.05 -8.04 -10.00
C ILE A 44 1.02 -7.14 -9.21
N VAL A 45 2.26 -7.00 -9.66
CA VAL A 45 3.25 -6.09 -9.02
C VAL A 45 2.77 -4.64 -9.10
N GLY A 46 2.27 -4.21 -10.27
CA GLY A 46 1.73 -2.86 -10.44
C GLY A 46 0.51 -2.59 -9.56
N MET A 47 -0.41 -3.54 -9.43
CA MET A 47 -1.54 -3.44 -8.51
C MET A 47 -1.08 -3.46 -7.05
N ALA A 48 -0.13 -4.31 -6.66
CA ALA A 48 0.35 -4.38 -5.27
C ALA A 48 1.02 -3.08 -4.82
N LEU A 49 1.86 -2.47 -5.68
CA LEU A 49 2.53 -1.19 -5.39
C LEU A 49 1.54 -0.04 -5.21
N THR A 50 0.39 -0.11 -5.87
CA THR A 50 -0.55 1.00 -5.95
C THR A 50 -1.75 0.86 -5.03
N ALA A 51 -2.21 -0.36 -4.78
CA ALA A 51 -3.27 -0.68 -3.84
C ALA A 51 -2.86 -0.41 -2.37
N GLY A 52 -1.57 -0.48 -2.05
CA GLY A 52 -1.07 -0.31 -0.68
C GLY A 52 -1.33 1.07 -0.06
N ASN A 53 -1.70 2.09 -0.84
CA ASN A 53 -2.00 3.47 -0.39
C ASN A 53 -1.06 4.00 0.70
N THR A 54 0.22 3.64 0.63
CA THR A 54 1.22 3.93 1.67
C THR A 54 1.56 5.42 1.73
N TRP A 55 1.31 6.14 0.64
CA TRP A 55 1.66 7.56 0.51
C TRP A 55 0.88 8.47 1.47
N ILE A 56 -0.42 8.23 1.70
CA ILE A 56 -1.22 9.06 2.61
C ILE A 56 -0.73 8.88 4.05
N ALA A 57 -0.44 7.64 4.44
CA ALA A 57 0.13 7.32 5.74
C ALA A 57 1.54 7.91 5.90
N PHE A 58 2.35 7.86 4.83
CA PHE A 58 3.66 8.50 4.80
C PHE A 58 3.54 10.02 4.98
N GLY A 59 2.65 10.69 4.26
CA GLY A 59 2.45 12.14 4.37
C GLY A 59 2.06 12.58 5.79
N GLY A 60 1.15 11.85 6.44
CA GLY A 60 0.77 12.14 7.83
C GLY A 60 1.89 11.88 8.84
N SER A 61 2.67 10.81 8.64
CA SER A 61 3.75 10.42 9.55
C SER A 61 5.01 11.26 9.35
N LEU A 62 5.26 11.74 8.12
CA LEU A 62 6.43 12.53 7.76
C LEU A 62 6.50 13.82 8.57
N THR A 63 5.36 14.49 8.79
CA THR A 63 5.30 15.68 9.64
C THR A 63 5.85 15.37 11.03
N VAL A 64 5.37 14.29 11.66
CA VAL A 64 5.81 13.88 12.99
C VAL A 64 7.29 13.48 13.00
N ALA A 65 7.74 12.73 11.99
CA ALA A 65 9.11 12.25 11.90
C ALA A 65 10.12 13.41 11.74
N ILE A 66 9.80 14.43 10.94
CA ILE A 66 10.65 15.62 10.78
C ILE A 66 10.80 16.38 12.11
N TYR A 67 9.74 16.50 12.92
CA TYR A 67 9.83 17.17 14.22
C TYR A 67 10.64 16.40 15.27
N ASN A 68 10.74 15.08 15.14
CA ASN A 68 11.37 14.21 16.15
C ASN A 68 12.80 13.77 15.79
N GLY A 69 13.18 13.77 14.50
CA GLY A 69 14.50 13.34 14.05
C GLY A 69 15.13 14.19 12.94
N GLY A 70 14.49 15.27 12.54
CA GLY A 70 14.94 16.11 11.43
C GLY A 70 15.04 15.35 10.09
N SER A 71 15.71 15.97 9.12
CA SER A 71 15.98 15.37 7.80
C SER A 71 16.74 14.03 7.87
N PRO A 72 17.83 13.89 8.65
CA PRO A 72 18.58 12.63 8.69
C PRO A 72 17.80 11.49 9.34
N GLY A 73 17.00 11.76 10.38
CA GLY A 73 16.19 10.74 11.05
C GLY A 73 15.22 10.07 10.10
N VAL A 74 14.47 10.85 9.34
CA VAL A 74 13.54 10.32 8.33
C VAL A 74 14.27 9.43 7.32
N ILE A 75 15.45 9.85 6.83
CA ILE A 75 16.18 9.11 5.80
C ILE A 75 16.73 7.80 6.36
N TYR A 76 17.41 7.82 7.51
CA TYR A 76 18.01 6.63 8.08
C TYR A 76 16.95 5.63 8.57
N GLU A 77 15.88 6.11 9.21
CA GLU A 77 14.75 5.27 9.60
C GLU A 77 14.13 4.60 8.38
N PHE A 78 13.92 5.34 7.29
CA PHE A 78 13.35 4.80 6.07
C PHE A 78 14.22 3.69 5.45
N ILE A 79 15.55 3.86 5.42
CA ILE A 79 16.48 2.84 4.92
C ILE A 79 16.41 1.57 5.78
N VAL A 80 16.49 1.71 7.10
CA VAL A 80 16.48 0.58 8.03
C VAL A 80 15.15 -0.18 7.96
N VAL A 81 14.03 0.55 8.00
CA VAL A 81 12.68 -0.03 7.90
C VAL A 81 12.51 -0.74 6.56
N SER A 82 13.01 -0.18 5.45
CA SER A 82 12.92 -0.82 4.13
C SER A 82 13.63 -2.18 4.10
N ILE A 83 14.83 -2.28 4.67
CA ILE A 83 15.58 -3.54 4.73
C ILE A 83 14.83 -4.58 5.57
N LEU A 84 14.30 -4.18 6.74
CA LEU A 84 13.53 -5.08 7.60
C LEU A 84 12.24 -5.56 6.93
N TYR A 85 11.54 -4.67 6.22
CA TYR A 85 10.33 -5.04 5.47
C TYR A 85 10.61 -6.01 4.32
N TRP A 86 11.79 -5.96 3.70
CA TRP A 86 12.18 -6.95 2.68
C TRP A 86 12.26 -8.36 3.25
N PHE A 87 12.80 -8.53 4.46
CA PHE A 87 12.83 -9.83 5.13
C PHE A 87 11.42 -10.34 5.44
N VAL A 88 10.55 -9.46 5.96
CA VAL A 88 9.14 -9.82 6.24
C VAL A 88 8.41 -10.20 4.94
N ALA A 89 8.60 -9.43 3.86
CA ALA A 89 8.02 -9.72 2.56
C ALA A 89 8.52 -11.06 1.99
N ALA A 90 9.80 -11.37 2.14
CA ALA A 90 10.36 -12.65 1.72
C ALA A 90 9.73 -13.83 2.48
N SER A 91 9.57 -13.72 3.81
CA SER A 91 8.90 -14.77 4.60
C SER A 91 7.44 -14.99 4.20
N ILE A 92 6.69 -13.91 3.91
CA ILE A 92 5.31 -14.02 3.43
C ILE A 92 5.27 -14.62 2.02
N ALA A 93 6.22 -14.27 1.15
CA ALA A 93 6.32 -14.82 -0.19
C ALA A 93 6.58 -16.34 -0.17
N GLU A 94 7.44 -16.83 0.72
CA GLU A 94 7.65 -18.26 0.93
C GLU A 94 6.35 -18.96 1.35
N LEU A 95 5.64 -18.42 2.35
CA LEU A 95 4.35 -18.96 2.81
C LEU A 95 3.29 -18.96 1.70
N ALA A 96 3.21 -17.88 0.91
CA ALA A 96 2.26 -17.76 -0.19
C ALA A 96 2.57 -18.74 -1.33
N SER A 97 3.85 -19.04 -1.58
CA SER A 97 4.27 -20.02 -2.60
C SER A 97 4.01 -21.46 -2.17
N ALA A 98 4.19 -21.78 -0.88
CA ALA A 98 3.96 -23.11 -0.33
C ALA A 98 2.47 -23.42 -0.13
N MET A 99 1.67 -22.41 0.21
CA MET A 99 0.25 -22.55 0.53
C MET A 99 -0.60 -21.48 -0.19
N PRO A 100 -0.86 -21.66 -1.49
CA PRO A 100 -1.76 -20.79 -2.23
C PRO A 100 -3.20 -21.11 -1.80
N SER A 101 -3.68 -20.36 -0.81
CA SER A 101 -5.02 -20.46 -0.25
C SER A 101 -5.68 -19.09 -0.24
N ALA A 102 -6.95 -19.04 -0.59
CA ALA A 102 -7.78 -17.83 -0.49
C ALA A 102 -7.97 -17.36 0.97
N GLY A 103 -7.60 -18.21 1.95
CA GLY A 103 -7.71 -17.90 3.37
C GLY A 103 -6.57 -17.04 3.95
N GLY A 104 -5.58 -16.64 3.16
CA GLY A 104 -4.55 -15.68 3.56
C GLY A 104 -3.89 -15.95 4.92
N VAL A 105 -3.66 -14.87 5.70
CA VAL A 105 -2.87 -14.88 6.94
C VAL A 105 -3.42 -15.83 8.00
N TYR A 106 -4.74 -15.91 8.18
CA TYR A 106 -5.34 -16.81 9.17
C TYR A 106 -5.17 -18.27 8.76
N HIS A 107 -5.25 -18.59 7.47
CA HIS A 107 -5.01 -19.95 7.00
C HIS A 107 -3.54 -20.35 7.17
N TRP A 108 -2.60 -19.49 6.78
CA TRP A 108 -1.17 -19.74 7.01
C TRP A 108 -0.86 -19.95 8.49
N ALA A 109 -1.48 -19.18 9.38
CA ALA A 109 -1.36 -19.36 10.83
C ALA A 109 -1.96 -20.68 11.34
N THR A 110 -3.09 -21.14 10.78
CA THR A 110 -3.66 -22.44 11.15
C THR A 110 -2.78 -23.62 10.77
N VAL A 111 -2.15 -23.57 9.58
CA VAL A 111 -1.36 -24.69 9.05
C VAL A 111 0.00 -24.77 9.72
N THR A 112 0.64 -23.63 9.98
CA THR A 112 1.97 -23.57 10.62
C THR A 112 1.96 -23.99 12.10
N ALA A 113 0.84 -23.77 12.82
CA ALA A 113 0.74 -24.10 14.24
C ALA A 113 0.34 -25.56 14.56
N GLY A 114 0.21 -26.42 13.53
CA GLY A 114 -0.01 -27.87 13.69
C GLY A 114 -1.17 -28.21 14.63
N ARG A 115 -0.88 -28.89 15.75
CA ARG A 115 -1.89 -29.40 16.69
C ARG A 115 -2.71 -28.30 17.39
N GLN A 116 -2.19 -27.07 17.45
CA GLN A 116 -2.88 -25.89 18.00
C GLN A 116 -3.41 -24.94 16.91
N GLY A 117 -3.39 -25.38 15.64
CA GLY A 117 -3.75 -24.59 14.47
C GLY A 117 -5.06 -23.82 14.58
N ARG A 118 -6.12 -24.45 15.10
CA ARG A 118 -7.44 -23.80 15.26
C ARG A 118 -7.42 -22.58 16.19
N TRP A 119 -6.66 -22.65 17.28
CA TRP A 119 -6.57 -21.55 18.24
C TRP A 119 -5.70 -20.41 17.70
N VAL A 120 -4.52 -20.74 17.19
CA VAL A 120 -3.59 -19.75 16.64
C VAL A 120 -4.19 -19.05 15.42
N GLY A 121 -4.87 -19.78 14.54
CA GLY A 121 -5.58 -19.20 13.41
C GLY A 121 -6.74 -18.29 13.80
N PHE A 122 -7.46 -18.61 14.88
CA PHE A 122 -8.53 -17.74 15.39
C PHE A 122 -7.96 -16.41 15.89
N PHE A 123 -6.89 -16.44 16.69
CA PHE A 123 -6.23 -15.22 17.15
C PHE A 123 -5.59 -14.44 16.01
N ALA A 124 -4.96 -15.11 15.03
CA ALA A 124 -4.41 -14.46 13.85
C ALA A 124 -5.51 -13.78 13.00
N GLY A 125 -6.68 -14.41 12.86
CA GLY A 125 -7.83 -13.82 12.20
C GLY A 125 -8.36 -12.58 12.93
N TRP A 126 -8.48 -12.64 14.26
CA TRP A 126 -8.88 -11.49 15.09
C TRP A 126 -7.88 -10.34 15.01
N TRP A 127 -6.58 -10.64 15.03
CA TRP A 127 -5.53 -9.64 14.88
C TRP A 127 -5.59 -8.97 13.51
N ASN A 128 -5.78 -9.76 12.44
CA ASN A 128 -5.95 -9.22 11.10
C ASN A 128 -7.21 -8.34 11.01
N PHE A 129 -8.33 -8.74 11.60
CA PHE A 129 -9.55 -7.94 11.64
C PHE A 129 -9.34 -6.60 12.36
N LEU A 130 -8.71 -6.61 13.53
CA LEU A 130 -8.37 -5.38 14.26
C LEU A 130 -7.41 -4.49 13.48
N ALA A 131 -6.41 -5.06 12.81
CA ALA A 131 -5.49 -4.32 11.97
C ALA A 131 -6.22 -3.57 10.85
N TRP A 132 -7.19 -4.21 10.18
CA TRP A 132 -8.01 -3.55 9.16
C TRP A 132 -8.91 -2.45 9.73
N ILE A 133 -9.52 -2.65 10.91
CA ILE A 133 -10.33 -1.62 11.58
C ILE A 133 -9.49 -0.41 11.97
N PHE A 134 -8.35 -0.63 12.63
CA PHE A 134 -7.47 0.46 13.03
C PHE A 134 -6.84 1.16 11.83
N GLY A 135 -6.54 0.42 10.76
CA GLY A 135 -6.06 0.97 9.49
C GLY A 135 -7.08 1.90 8.85
N LEU A 136 -8.35 1.50 8.79
CA LEU A 136 -9.45 2.35 8.33
C LEU A 136 -9.56 3.61 9.21
N ALA A 137 -9.61 3.42 10.53
CA ALA A 137 -9.77 4.53 11.48
C ALA A 137 -8.63 5.55 11.36
N SER A 138 -7.38 5.08 11.25
CA SER A 138 -6.21 5.93 11.05
C SER A 138 -6.29 6.72 9.74
N THR A 139 -6.65 6.05 8.63
CA THR A 139 -6.71 6.69 7.31
C THR A 139 -7.79 7.77 7.25
N VAL A 140 -8.97 7.50 7.82
CA VAL A 140 -10.07 8.49 7.87
C VAL A 140 -9.68 9.67 8.78
N GLN A 141 -8.92 9.43 9.84
CA GLN A 141 -8.42 10.50 10.70
C GLN A 141 -7.45 11.43 9.97
N ILE A 142 -6.51 10.87 9.20
CA ILE A 142 -5.58 11.66 8.38
C ILE A 142 -6.36 12.50 7.37
N LEU A 143 -7.32 11.91 6.66
CA LEU A 143 -8.17 12.63 5.71
C LEU A 143 -8.90 13.80 6.37
N SER A 144 -9.51 13.57 7.53
CA SER A 144 -10.29 14.58 8.25
C SER A 144 -9.42 15.75 8.71
N ALA A 145 -8.19 15.47 9.16
CA ALA A 145 -7.21 16.48 9.51
C ALA A 145 -6.76 17.30 8.29
N LEU A 146 -6.56 16.65 7.14
CA LEU A 146 -6.19 17.32 5.89
C LEU A 146 -7.31 18.23 5.38
N VAL A 147 -8.55 17.75 5.35
CA VAL A 147 -9.71 18.55 4.92
C VAL A 147 -9.87 19.79 5.79
N THR A 148 -9.77 19.63 7.12
CA THR A 148 -9.90 20.76 8.04
C THR A 148 -8.73 21.76 7.89
N SER A 149 -7.50 21.26 7.65
CA SER A 149 -6.33 22.09 7.37
C SER A 149 -6.47 22.88 6.07
N MET A 150 -6.96 22.25 5.00
CA MET A 150 -7.20 22.94 3.71
C MET A 150 -8.28 24.02 3.83
N TYR A 151 -9.31 23.77 4.63
CA TYR A 151 -10.35 24.76 4.89
C TYR A 151 -9.80 25.99 5.65
N SER A 152 -8.94 25.76 6.65
CA SER A 152 -8.28 26.84 7.41
C SER A 152 -7.38 27.71 6.55
N VAL A 153 -6.60 27.12 5.63
CA VAL A 153 -5.74 27.89 4.70
C VAL A 153 -6.57 28.77 3.76
N SER A 154 -7.77 28.33 3.38
CA SER A 154 -8.65 29.08 2.47
C SER A 154 -9.43 30.21 3.16
N HIS A 155 -9.56 30.17 4.49
CA HIS A 155 -10.35 31.13 5.28
C HIS A 155 -9.50 31.73 6.43
N PRO A 156 -8.90 32.93 6.23
CA PRO A 156 -7.92 33.50 7.16
C PRO A 156 -8.46 33.95 8.54
N GLY A 157 -9.68 33.57 8.92
CA GLY A 157 -10.25 33.78 10.27
C GLY A 157 -10.71 32.50 10.97
N PHE A 158 -10.52 31.32 10.35
CA PHE A 158 -11.01 30.05 10.90
C PHE A 158 -9.91 29.33 11.70
N VAL A 159 -10.14 29.19 13.00
CA VAL A 159 -9.26 28.42 13.89
C VAL A 159 -9.72 26.96 13.92
N THR A 160 -8.83 26.06 13.52
CA THR A 160 -9.11 24.62 13.53
C THR A 160 -9.17 24.07 14.96
N GLU A 161 -10.38 23.89 15.47
CA GLU A 161 -10.62 23.17 16.73
C GLU A 161 -10.72 21.64 16.54
N ARG A 162 -10.44 20.89 17.62
CA ARG A 162 -10.42 19.41 17.62
C ARG A 162 -11.75 18.78 17.23
N TRP A 163 -12.87 19.43 17.58
CA TRP A 163 -14.19 18.90 17.27
C TRP A 163 -14.53 19.00 15.78
N HIS A 164 -13.96 19.98 15.04
CA HIS A 164 -14.15 20.08 13.59
C HIS A 164 -13.59 18.84 12.88
N VAL A 165 -12.42 18.37 13.32
CA VAL A 165 -11.79 17.14 12.80
C VAL A 165 -12.67 15.93 13.12
N PHE A 166 -13.23 15.85 14.33
CA PHE A 166 -14.13 14.76 14.72
C PHE A 166 -15.44 14.74 13.91
N VAL A 167 -16.06 15.89 13.67
CA VAL A 167 -17.28 15.97 12.85
C VAL A 167 -16.99 15.55 11.42
N THR A 168 -15.89 16.05 10.84
CA THR A 168 -15.45 15.66 9.49
C THR A 168 -15.17 14.16 9.41
N TYR A 169 -14.57 13.60 10.45
CA TYR A 169 -14.32 12.16 10.58
C TYR A 169 -15.61 11.35 10.52
N VAL A 170 -16.59 11.69 11.36
CA VAL A 170 -17.88 10.97 11.40
C VAL A 170 -18.58 11.05 10.04
N ILE A 171 -18.63 12.23 9.42
CA ILE A 171 -19.24 12.42 8.11
C ILE A 171 -18.52 11.57 7.05
N ALA A 172 -17.19 11.63 7.00
CA ALA A 172 -16.39 10.87 6.03
C ALA A 172 -16.60 9.36 6.20
N THR A 173 -16.61 8.84 7.44
CA THR A 173 -16.88 7.43 7.72
C THR A 173 -18.24 7.01 7.17
N TRP A 174 -19.31 7.76 7.47
CA TRP A 174 -20.65 7.42 6.99
C TRP A 174 -20.77 7.49 5.47
N VAL A 175 -20.14 8.47 4.83
CA VAL A 175 -20.09 8.57 3.37
C VAL A 175 -19.38 7.36 2.76
N PHE A 176 -18.22 6.97 3.29
CA PHE A 176 -17.50 5.78 2.81
C PHE A 176 -18.31 4.50 3.04
N THR A 177 -18.96 4.35 4.19
CA THR A 177 -19.86 3.22 4.44
C THR A 177 -21.01 3.20 3.44
N ALA A 178 -21.63 4.33 3.13
CA ALA A 178 -22.70 4.41 2.14
C ALA A 178 -22.22 4.06 0.73
N ILE A 179 -21.02 4.52 0.33
CA ILE A 179 -20.43 4.16 -0.98
C ILE A 179 -20.19 2.66 -1.06
N VAL A 180 -19.66 2.04 -0.01
CA VAL A 180 -19.43 0.58 0.00
C VAL A 180 -20.75 -0.20 -0.05
N LEU A 181 -21.78 0.26 0.66
CA LEU A 181 -23.08 -0.41 0.69
C LEU A 181 -23.86 -0.28 -0.63
N PHE A 182 -23.92 0.92 -1.23
CA PHE A 182 -24.79 1.22 -2.37
C PHE A 182 -24.07 1.23 -3.72
N ALA A 183 -22.76 1.48 -3.74
CA ALA A 183 -21.99 1.71 -4.97
C ALA A 183 -20.87 0.69 -5.19
N ASN A 184 -21.05 -0.56 -4.72
CA ASN A 184 -20.05 -1.63 -4.86
C ASN A 184 -19.65 -1.87 -6.34
N ARG A 185 -20.58 -1.71 -7.29
CA ARG A 185 -20.27 -1.83 -8.74
C ARG A 185 -19.37 -0.69 -9.28
N VAL A 186 -19.35 0.46 -8.61
CA VAL A 186 -18.55 1.63 -9.00
C VAL A 186 -17.17 1.61 -8.34
N LEU A 187 -17.00 0.82 -7.27
CA LEU A 187 -15.75 0.70 -6.52
C LEU A 187 -14.53 0.43 -7.38
N PRO A 188 -14.56 -0.51 -8.37
CA PRO A 188 -13.41 -0.75 -9.24
C PRO A 188 -13.02 0.46 -10.09
N LYS A 189 -14.00 1.28 -10.50
CA LYS A 189 -13.72 2.51 -11.27
C LYS A 189 -13.12 3.61 -10.39
N ILE A 190 -13.60 3.71 -9.14
CA ILE A 190 -13.03 4.63 -8.15
C ILE A 190 -11.58 4.26 -7.84
N GLU A 191 -11.29 2.96 -7.73
CA GLU A 191 -9.93 2.46 -7.52
C GLU A 191 -9.00 2.80 -8.70
N GLN A 192 -9.45 2.59 -9.94
CA GLN A 192 -8.68 2.98 -11.14
C GLN A 192 -8.44 4.49 -11.22
N ALA A 193 -9.44 5.31 -10.87
CA ALA A 193 -9.28 6.76 -10.81
C ALA A 193 -8.32 7.16 -9.67
N GLY A 194 -8.44 6.54 -8.50
CA GLY A 194 -7.56 6.74 -7.35
C GLY A 194 -6.12 6.42 -7.69
N LEU A 195 -5.88 5.30 -8.38
CA LEU A 195 -4.57 4.92 -8.92
C LEU A 195 -3.99 6.01 -9.82
N PHE A 196 -4.78 6.53 -10.76
CA PHE A 196 -4.34 7.62 -11.64
C PHE A 196 -3.97 8.88 -10.85
N PHE A 197 -4.80 9.30 -9.90
CA PHE A 197 -4.52 10.47 -9.06
C PHE A 197 -3.32 10.27 -8.13
N LEU A 198 -3.09 9.06 -7.63
CA LEU A 198 -1.92 8.74 -6.82
C LEU A 198 -0.63 8.87 -7.65
N LEU A 199 -0.59 8.28 -8.85
CA LEU A 199 0.57 8.38 -9.73
C LEU A 199 0.83 9.83 -10.16
N ALA A 200 -0.22 10.56 -10.52
CA ALA A 200 -0.13 11.98 -10.84
C ALA A 200 0.36 12.79 -9.62
N GLY A 201 -0.16 12.51 -8.43
CA GLY A 201 0.23 13.15 -7.18
C GLY A 201 1.72 12.97 -6.89
N VAL A 202 2.27 11.77 -7.07
CA VAL A 202 3.71 11.51 -6.91
C VAL A 202 4.55 12.36 -7.86
N LEU A 203 4.18 12.40 -9.15
CA LEU A 203 4.91 13.21 -10.13
C LEU A 203 4.84 14.69 -9.80
N ILE A 204 3.65 15.19 -9.43
CA ILE A 204 3.45 16.58 -9.02
C ILE A 204 4.29 16.89 -7.78
N SER A 205 4.26 16.05 -6.74
CA SER A 205 5.05 16.25 -5.53
C SER A 205 6.55 16.30 -5.82
N ILE A 206 7.07 15.41 -6.69
CA ILE A 206 8.48 15.43 -7.10
C ILE A 206 8.82 16.75 -7.80
N ILE A 207 7.98 17.18 -8.75
CA ILE A 207 8.19 18.45 -9.49
C ILE A 207 8.14 19.64 -8.53
N VAL A 208 7.16 19.69 -7.62
CA VAL A 208 7.03 20.76 -6.63
C VAL A 208 8.26 20.80 -5.73
N CYS A 209 8.73 19.67 -5.19
CA CYS A 209 9.94 19.61 -4.37
C CYS A 209 11.20 20.02 -5.15
N ALA A 210 11.29 19.73 -6.44
CA ALA A 210 12.42 20.13 -7.28
C ALA A 210 12.41 21.63 -7.63
N VAL A 211 11.23 22.23 -7.83
CA VAL A 211 11.09 23.61 -8.32
C VAL A 211 10.95 24.62 -7.18
N MET A 212 10.27 24.27 -6.08
CA MET A 212 10.00 25.16 -4.94
C MET A 212 11.24 25.85 -4.35
N PRO A 213 12.39 25.16 -4.16
CA PRO A 213 13.61 25.79 -3.67
C PRO A 213 14.14 26.91 -4.57
N GLY A 214 13.91 26.80 -5.89
CA GLY A 214 14.29 27.82 -6.87
C GLY A 214 13.34 29.02 -6.93
N VAL A 215 12.06 28.81 -6.62
CA VAL A 215 11.03 29.87 -6.65
C VAL A 215 10.94 30.62 -5.31
N SER A 216 11.18 29.93 -4.19
CA SER A 216 11.04 30.52 -2.84
C SER A 216 12.28 31.30 -2.37
N GLY A 217 13.37 31.32 -3.15
CA GLY A 217 14.60 32.05 -2.82
C GLY A 217 15.44 31.46 -1.66
N ASN A 218 14.98 30.38 -1.02
CA ASN A 218 15.65 29.75 0.13
C ASN A 218 16.81 28.81 -0.26
N GLY A 219 17.04 28.54 -1.55
CA GLY A 219 18.08 27.62 -2.00
C GLY A 219 17.82 26.15 -1.61
N TYR A 220 18.68 25.24 -2.08
CA TYR A 220 18.62 23.84 -1.67
C TYR A 220 19.26 23.64 -0.29
N ALA A 221 18.72 22.71 0.49
CA ALA A 221 19.28 22.36 1.79
C ALA A 221 20.75 21.91 1.65
N THR A 222 21.61 22.38 2.54
CA THR A 222 23.03 22.00 2.58
C THR A 222 23.19 20.53 2.99
N SER A 223 24.21 19.85 2.43
CA SER A 223 24.48 18.43 2.71
C SER A 223 24.67 18.13 4.20
N ALA A 224 25.24 19.06 4.97
CA ALA A 224 25.36 18.93 6.42
C ALA A 224 23.99 18.91 7.12
N SER A 225 23.04 19.73 6.67
CA SER A 225 21.69 19.80 7.25
C SER A 225 20.88 18.54 6.93
N VAL A 226 21.04 17.98 5.72
CA VAL A 226 20.32 16.76 5.31
C VAL A 226 20.83 15.52 6.05
N TRP A 227 22.15 15.39 6.25
CA TRP A 227 22.76 14.14 6.73
C TRP A 227 23.20 14.17 8.20
N LYS A 228 23.39 15.36 8.81
CA LYS A 228 24.00 15.47 10.15
C LYS A 228 23.20 16.27 11.17
N GLU A 229 22.30 17.13 10.73
CA GLU A 229 21.56 18.01 11.65
C GLU A 229 20.34 17.29 12.22
N TRP A 230 20.47 16.82 13.46
CA TRP A 230 19.38 16.20 14.19
C TRP A 230 18.52 17.28 14.85
N VAL A 231 17.21 17.19 14.70
CA VAL A 231 16.26 18.09 15.34
C VAL A 231 15.37 17.26 16.26
N ASN A 232 15.39 17.57 17.55
CA ASN A 232 14.61 16.89 18.56
C ASN A 232 13.64 17.86 19.24
N SER A 233 12.38 17.86 18.80
CA SER A 233 11.31 18.67 19.40
C SER A 233 10.49 17.89 20.45
N THR A 234 10.96 16.71 20.89
CA THR A 234 10.22 15.83 21.82
C THR A 234 10.26 16.28 23.29
N GLY A 235 11.14 17.25 23.61
CA GLY A 235 11.32 17.76 24.99
C GLY A 235 12.30 16.96 25.84
N TYR A 236 12.96 15.94 25.30
CA TYR A 236 14.06 15.24 25.96
C TYR A 236 15.40 15.98 25.79
N THR A 237 16.26 15.94 26.82
CA THR A 237 17.56 16.63 26.83
C THR A 237 18.66 15.91 26.03
N SER A 238 18.39 14.71 25.53
CA SER A 238 19.32 13.89 24.76
C SER A 238 18.78 13.69 23.36
N ASP A 239 19.63 13.93 22.36
CA ASP A 239 19.35 13.65 20.94
C ASP A 239 19.63 12.19 20.56
N GLY A 240 20.02 11.36 21.52
CA GLY A 240 20.13 9.91 21.40
C GLY A 240 19.07 9.18 22.22
N PHE A 241 18.77 7.94 21.80
CA PHE A 241 17.96 6.96 22.55
C PHE A 241 18.43 6.80 24.00
#